data_AF-A0A377D279-F1
#
_entry.id   AF-A0A377D279-F1
#
_cell.length_a   1.000
_cell.length_b   1.000
_cell.length_c   1.000
_cell.angle_alpha   90.00
_cell.angle_beta   90.00
_cell.angle_gamma   90.00
#
_symmetry.space_group_name_H-M   'P 1'
#
loop_
_entity.id
_entity.type
_entity.pdbx_description
1 polymer ?
#
loop_
_entity_poly.entity_id
_entity_poly.type
_entity_poly.pdbx_seq_one_letter_code
_entity_poly.pdbx_strand_id
1 'polypeptide(L)'
;MAELTALHTLTAQMKREGIRRLLVLSGEEGWCFDHALKLRDALPGDWLWISPQPDAENHCSPSALQTLLGREFRHAVFDARHGFDAAAFAALSGTLKAGSWLVLLLPVWEEWENQPDADSLRWSDCPDPIATPHFVQHLKRVLTADNDAILWRQNQPFSLAHFTPRTDWHPATGAPQPEQQQLLQQLLTMPPGVAAVTAARGRGKSALAGQLISRIAGSAIVTAPAKAATDVLAQFAGREVSLYCAGCLVSQR
;
A
#
# COMPACT_ATOMS: atom_id res chain seq x y z
N MET A 1 18.29 -18.84 10.92
CA MET A 1 19.36 -17.84 10.68
C MET A 1 19.67 -17.70 9.19
N ALA A 2 19.81 -18.80 8.43
CA ALA A 2 20.04 -18.74 6.98
C ALA A 2 18.90 -18.05 6.21
N GLU A 3 17.66 -18.23 6.69
CA GLU A 3 16.44 -17.66 6.12
C GLU A 3 16.45 -16.13 6.19
N LEU A 4 16.84 -15.57 7.34
CA LEU A 4 16.92 -14.12 7.55
C LEU A 4 18.02 -13.48 6.69
N THR A 5 19.17 -14.14 6.54
CA THR A 5 20.24 -13.68 5.65
C THR A 5 19.80 -13.68 4.19
N ALA A 6 19.06 -14.70 3.76
CA ALA A 6 18.50 -14.78 2.42
C ALA A 6 17.48 -13.65 2.17
N LEU A 7 16.58 -13.41 3.13
CA LEU A 7 15.61 -12.31 3.07
C LEU A 7 16.28 -10.93 3.06
N HIS A 8 17.36 -10.74 3.82
CA HIS A 8 18.15 -9.50 3.79
C HIS A 8 18.75 -9.24 2.40
N THR A 9 19.33 -10.28 1.78
CA THR A 9 19.89 -10.18 0.43
C THR A 9 18.82 -9.86 -0.60
N LEU A 10 17.66 -10.54 -0.52
CA LEU A 10 16.53 -10.29 -1.41
C LEU A 10 15.94 -8.89 -1.21
N THR A 11 15.92 -8.38 0.02
CA THR A 11 15.46 -7.01 0.31
C THR A 11 16.31 -5.98 -0.43
N ALA A 12 17.64 -6.17 -0.46
CA ALA A 12 18.54 -5.30 -1.20
C ALA A 12 18.28 -5.37 -2.72
N GLN A 13 18.02 -6.56 -3.26
CA GLN A 13 17.64 -6.74 -4.66
C GLN A 13 16.32 -6.02 -4.98
N MET A 14 15.26 -6.26 -4.19
CA MET A 14 13.96 -5.63 -4.37
C MET A 14 14.03 -4.10 -4.35
N LYS A 15 14.87 -3.55 -3.48
CA LYS A 15 15.09 -2.10 -3.39
C LYS A 15 15.72 -1.55 -4.68
N ARG A 16 16.71 -2.25 -5.23
CA ARG A 16 17.38 -1.88 -6.49
C ARG A 16 16.42 -1.98 -7.68
N GLU A 17 15.61 -3.03 -7.71
CA GLU A 17 14.64 -3.30 -8.77
C GLU A 17 13.34 -2.50 -8.63
N GLY A 18 13.16 -1.74 -7.54
CA GLY A 18 11.99 -0.88 -7.37
C GLY A 18 10.69 -1.62 -7.03
N ILE A 19 10.78 -2.89 -6.64
CA ILE A 19 9.62 -3.76 -6.42
C ILE A 19 9.35 -3.99 -4.93
N ARG A 20 8.21 -4.61 -4.66
CA ARG A 20 7.75 -5.00 -3.33
C ARG A 20 7.29 -6.44 -3.43
N ARG A 21 7.36 -7.18 -2.33
CA ARG A 21 6.93 -8.58 -2.28
C ARG A 21 6.06 -8.84 -1.07
N LEU A 22 5.21 -9.85 -1.23
CA LEU A 22 4.36 -10.38 -0.18
C LEU A 22 5.09 -11.55 0.50
N LEU A 23 5.17 -11.52 1.82
CA LEU A 23 5.61 -12.63 2.64
C LEU A 23 4.44 -13.08 3.51
N VAL A 24 3.99 -14.31 3.32
CA VAL A 24 2.86 -14.87 4.05
C VAL A 24 3.39 -15.74 5.18
N LEU A 25 3.01 -15.41 6.41
CA LEU A 25 3.21 -16.26 7.59
C LEU A 25 1.87 -16.91 7.92
N SER A 26 1.81 -18.24 7.84
CA SER A 26 0.58 -19.00 8.12
C SER A 26 0.86 -20.10 9.14
N GLY A 27 0.13 -20.05 10.25
CA GLY A 27 0.31 -20.95 11.38
C GLY A 27 -0.38 -20.44 12.63
N GLU A 28 0.03 -20.99 13.77
CA GLU A 28 -0.41 -20.57 15.10
C GLU A 28 -0.06 -19.10 15.38
N GLU A 29 -0.88 -18.44 16.19
CA GLU A 29 -0.79 -17.01 16.44
C GLU A 29 0.57 -16.58 17.00
N GLY A 30 1.07 -17.29 18.00
CA GLY A 30 2.37 -17.02 18.61
C GLY A 30 3.52 -17.24 17.63
N TRP A 31 3.43 -18.29 16.82
CA TRP A 31 4.44 -18.58 15.79
C TRP A 31 4.52 -17.47 14.74
N CYS A 32 3.36 -17.00 14.25
CA CYS A 32 3.26 -15.89 13.31
C CYS A 32 3.83 -14.59 13.91
N PHE A 33 3.47 -14.29 15.16
CA PHE A 33 3.94 -13.09 15.85
C PHE A 33 5.45 -13.10 16.06
N ASP A 34 6.02 -14.21 16.55
CA ASP A 34 7.46 -14.37 16.76
C ASP A 34 8.27 -14.21 15.46
N HIS A 35 7.75 -14.74 14.34
CA HIS A 35 8.41 -14.60 13.04
C HIS A 35 8.32 -13.16 12.52
N ALA A 36 7.18 -12.49 12.69
CA ALA A 36 7.05 -11.07 12.34
C ALA A 36 8.02 -10.19 13.14
N LEU A 37 8.20 -10.46 14.44
CA LEU A 37 9.18 -9.74 15.27
C LEU A 37 10.62 -10.00 14.81
N LYS A 38 10.99 -11.25 14.53
CA LYS A 38 12.33 -11.58 13.99
C LYS A 38 12.61 -10.86 12.67
N LEU A 39 11.61 -10.75 11.79
CA LEU A 39 11.72 -10.02 10.53
C LEU A 39 11.91 -8.52 10.76
N ARG A 40 11.15 -7.95 11.70
CA ARG A 40 11.26 -6.55 12.11
C ARG A 40 12.66 -6.21 12.60
N ASP A 41 13.22 -7.07 13.45
CA ASP A 41 14.54 -6.85 14.04
C ASP A 41 15.66 -7.09 13.02
N ALA A 42 15.47 -7.99 12.05
CA ALA A 42 16.45 -8.30 11.01
C ALA A 42 16.46 -7.28 9.84
N LEU A 43 15.32 -6.67 9.52
CA LEU A 43 15.16 -5.77 8.37
C LEU A 43 14.73 -4.38 8.85
N PRO A 44 15.59 -3.36 8.77
CA PRO A 44 15.26 -2.04 9.29
C PRO A 44 14.15 -1.36 8.46
N GLY A 45 13.10 -0.91 9.14
CA GLY A 45 11.99 -0.17 8.53
C GLY A 45 11.03 0.41 9.55
N ASP A 46 9.98 1.04 9.04
CA ASP A 46 8.94 1.68 9.84
C ASP A 46 7.99 0.64 10.47
N TRP A 47 7.80 -0.49 9.77
CA TRP A 47 7.00 -1.64 10.20
C TRP A 47 5.62 -1.25 10.73
N LEU A 48 4.83 -0.58 9.88
CA LEU A 48 3.44 -0.26 10.22
C LEU A 48 2.64 -1.56 10.42
N TRP A 49 2.06 -1.74 11.59
CA TRP A 49 1.29 -2.93 11.93
C TRP A 49 -0.21 -2.63 11.85
N ILE A 50 -0.89 -3.26 10.90
CA ILE A 50 -2.33 -3.17 10.76
C ILE A 50 -2.97 -4.39 11.39
N SER A 51 -3.59 -4.21 12.55
CA SER A 51 -4.30 -5.27 13.25
C SER A 51 -5.59 -4.73 13.88
N PRO A 52 -6.66 -5.54 13.96
CA PRO A 52 -7.83 -5.19 14.77
C PRO A 52 -7.51 -5.08 16.27
N GLN A 53 -6.42 -5.69 16.76
CA GLN A 53 -5.98 -5.64 18.16
C GLN A 53 -4.63 -4.90 18.30
N PRO A 54 -4.47 -4.02 19.31
CA PRO A 54 -3.26 -3.21 19.46
C PRO A 54 -2.15 -3.97 20.19
N ASP A 55 -1.48 -4.89 19.50
CA ASP A 55 -0.41 -5.70 20.09
C ASP A 55 1.02 -5.13 19.87
N ALA A 56 1.16 -4.00 19.18
CA ALA A 56 2.47 -3.43 18.79
C ALA A 56 2.54 -1.89 18.90
N GLU A 57 3.75 -1.35 19.09
CA GLU A 57 4.00 0.09 19.30
C GLU A 57 3.63 0.98 18.09
N ASN A 58 3.82 0.51 16.85
CA ASN A 58 3.43 1.20 15.61
C ASN A 58 2.15 0.59 15.00
N HIS A 59 1.09 0.52 15.80
CA HIS A 59 -0.21 -0.04 15.45
C HIS A 59 -1.15 0.99 14.79
N CYS A 60 -1.94 0.51 13.84
CA CYS A 60 -3.09 1.24 13.32
C CYS A 60 -4.23 0.25 13.04
N SER A 61 -5.48 0.62 13.36
CA SER A 61 -6.63 -0.18 12.95
C SER A 61 -6.81 -0.15 11.42
N PRO A 62 -7.43 -1.18 10.82
CA PRO A 62 -7.77 -1.18 9.39
C PRO A 62 -8.58 0.06 8.97
N SER A 63 -9.50 0.52 9.82
CA SER A 63 -10.34 1.70 9.59
C SER A 63 -9.54 3.01 9.58
N ALA A 64 -8.52 3.13 10.44
CA ALA A 64 -7.69 4.34 10.52
C ALA A 64 -6.66 4.43 9.38
N LEU A 65 -6.44 3.37 8.61
CA LEU A 65 -5.51 3.36 7.49
C LEU A 65 -5.85 4.41 6.42
N GLN A 66 -7.13 4.78 6.27
CA GLN A 66 -7.55 5.86 5.36
C GLN A 66 -6.95 7.23 5.72
N THR A 67 -6.58 7.44 6.99
CA THR A 67 -5.94 8.68 7.46
C THR A 67 -4.44 8.72 7.16
N LEU A 68 -3.83 7.56 6.88
CA LEU A 68 -2.40 7.42 6.58
C LEU A 68 -2.11 7.46 5.07
N LEU A 69 -3.15 7.62 4.23
CA LEU A 69 -2.98 7.69 2.78
C LEU A 69 -2.27 9.00 2.40
N GLY A 70 -1.22 8.88 1.56
CA GLY A 70 -0.33 9.99 1.21
C GLY A 70 1.02 9.91 1.92
N ARG A 71 1.14 9.05 2.93
CA ARG A 71 2.42 8.66 3.55
C ARG A 71 2.95 7.37 2.93
N GLU A 72 4.25 7.19 3.00
CA GLU A 72 4.92 5.99 2.53
C GLU A 72 5.72 5.33 3.65
N PHE A 73 5.59 4.02 3.79
CA PHE A 73 6.21 3.21 4.83
C PHE A 73 7.19 2.19 4.25
N ARG A 74 8.25 1.90 4.99
CA ARG A 74 9.17 0.79 4.73
C ARG A 74 8.77 -0.41 5.58
N HIS A 75 8.32 -1.46 4.91
CA HIS A 75 7.74 -2.69 5.48
C HIS A 75 6.44 -2.43 6.26
N ALA A 76 5.55 -3.41 6.24
CA ALA A 76 4.33 -3.40 7.03
C ALA A 76 3.87 -4.84 7.34
N VAL A 77 3.10 -4.98 8.41
CA VAL A 77 2.42 -6.21 8.78
C VAL A 77 0.91 -5.99 8.62
N PHE A 78 0.25 -6.93 7.96
CA PHE A 78 -1.21 -7.01 7.91
C PHE A 78 -1.65 -8.27 8.65
N ASP A 79 -2.34 -8.07 9.76
CA ASP A 79 -2.83 -9.15 10.60
C ASP A 79 -4.23 -9.57 10.16
N ALA A 80 -4.29 -10.72 9.48
CA ALA A 80 -5.53 -11.33 9.03
C ALA A 80 -5.81 -12.68 9.73
N ARG A 81 -5.25 -12.88 10.94
CA ARG A 81 -5.46 -14.11 11.71
C ARG A 81 -6.91 -14.30 12.13
N HIS A 82 -7.65 -13.20 12.34
CA HIS A 82 -9.04 -13.21 12.80
C HIS A 82 -10.04 -12.58 11.82
N GLY A 83 -9.57 -11.90 10.78
CA GLY A 83 -10.44 -11.33 9.76
C GLY A 83 -9.67 -10.57 8.69
N PHE A 84 -10.21 -10.49 7.48
CA PHE A 84 -9.51 -9.94 6.32
C PHE A 84 -10.24 -8.75 5.73
N ASP A 85 -9.83 -7.54 6.11
CA ASP A 85 -10.28 -6.31 5.43
C ASP A 85 -9.54 -6.14 4.09
N ALA A 86 -10.21 -6.54 3.00
CA ALA A 86 -9.64 -6.46 1.65
C ALA A 86 -9.33 -5.02 1.21
N ALA A 87 -10.13 -4.03 1.65
CA ALA A 87 -9.90 -2.64 1.31
C ALA A 87 -8.67 -2.08 2.04
N ALA A 88 -8.51 -2.42 3.32
CA ALA A 88 -7.32 -2.03 4.08
C ALA A 88 -6.06 -2.72 3.55
N PHE A 89 -6.12 -4.01 3.22
CA PHE A 89 -4.99 -4.73 2.62
C PHE A 89 -4.53 -4.06 1.32
N ALA A 90 -5.46 -3.75 0.42
CA ALA A 90 -5.16 -3.05 -0.83
C ALA A 90 -4.59 -1.65 -0.58
N ALA A 91 -5.16 -0.89 0.37
CA ALA A 91 -4.68 0.45 0.71
C ALA A 91 -3.24 0.42 1.29
N LEU A 92 -2.95 -0.53 2.18
CA LEU A 92 -1.63 -0.71 2.81
C LEU A 92 -0.58 -1.06 1.76
N SER A 93 -0.92 -1.97 0.85
CA SER A 93 -0.04 -2.32 -0.27
C SER A 93 0.33 -1.08 -1.10
N GLY A 94 -0.57 -0.10 -1.21
CA GLY A 94 -0.36 1.15 -1.93
C GLY A 94 0.53 2.18 -1.21
N THR A 95 0.79 2.02 0.09
CA THR A 95 1.63 2.93 0.88
C THR A 95 3.08 2.44 1.05
N LEU A 96 3.40 1.25 0.54
CA LEU A 96 4.72 0.67 0.70
C LEU A 96 5.72 1.19 -0.33
N LYS A 97 6.92 1.56 0.15
CA LYS A 97 8.07 1.99 -0.69
C LYS A 97 8.68 0.82 -1.46
N ALA A 98 9.41 1.12 -2.53
CA ALA A 98 10.30 0.16 -3.19
C ALA A 98 11.24 -0.53 -2.18
N GLY A 99 11.44 -1.84 -2.35
CA GLY A 99 12.20 -2.69 -1.42
C GLY A 99 11.44 -3.12 -0.17
N SER A 100 10.15 -2.78 -0.05
CA SER A 100 9.36 -3.14 1.13
C SER A 100 8.78 -4.55 1.06
N TRP A 101 8.54 -5.08 2.25
CA TRP A 101 7.81 -6.31 2.51
C TRP A 101 6.43 -5.96 3.01
N LEU A 102 5.41 -6.59 2.42
CA LEU A 102 4.12 -6.72 3.07
C LEU A 102 4.11 -8.10 3.72
N VAL A 103 4.12 -8.14 5.05
CA VAL A 103 3.99 -9.40 5.80
C VAL A 103 2.52 -9.63 6.10
N LEU A 104 1.95 -10.71 5.59
CA LEU A 104 0.57 -11.10 5.81
C LEU A 104 0.53 -12.23 6.83
N LEU A 105 -0.11 -11.99 7.98
CA LEU A 105 -0.33 -13.02 8.99
C LEU A 105 -1.67 -13.71 8.71
N LEU A 106 -1.64 -15.02 8.55
CA LEU A 106 -2.80 -15.87 8.33
C LEU A 106 -2.89 -16.92 9.43
N PRO A 107 -4.08 -17.47 9.67
CA PRO A 107 -4.24 -18.62 10.53
C PRO A 107 -3.60 -19.88 9.91
N VAL A 108 -3.75 -21.02 10.59
CA VAL A 108 -3.30 -22.32 10.10
C VAL A 108 -3.90 -22.60 8.72
N TRP A 109 -3.02 -22.91 7.76
CA TRP A 109 -3.35 -22.94 6.33
C TRP A 109 -4.51 -23.88 5.99
N GLU A 110 -4.56 -25.04 6.64
CA GLU A 110 -5.57 -26.09 6.44
C GLU A 110 -6.94 -25.69 6.98
N GLU A 111 -6.98 -24.95 8.10
CA GLU A 111 -8.20 -24.61 8.83
C GLU A 111 -8.83 -23.30 8.34
N TRP A 112 -8.03 -22.45 7.70
CA TRP A 112 -8.39 -21.10 7.30
C TRP A 112 -9.71 -21.00 6.51
N GLU A 113 -10.01 -21.96 5.63
CA GLU A 113 -11.23 -21.92 4.80
C GLU A 113 -12.52 -21.95 5.62
N ASN A 114 -12.50 -22.59 6.78
CA ASN A 114 -13.66 -22.74 7.65
C ASN A 114 -13.64 -21.78 8.84
N GLN A 115 -12.56 -21.01 9.01
CA GLN A 115 -12.46 -20.06 10.09
C GLN A 115 -13.38 -18.85 9.80
N PRO A 116 -14.20 -18.42 10.79
CA PRO A 116 -15.00 -17.21 10.65
C PRO A 116 -14.13 -15.97 10.46
N ASP A 117 -14.55 -15.09 9.55
CA ASP A 117 -13.89 -13.83 9.26
C ASP A 117 -14.58 -12.68 10.03
N ALA A 118 -13.89 -12.07 10.99
CA ALA A 118 -14.45 -10.97 11.77
C ALA A 118 -14.78 -9.72 10.93
N ASP A 119 -14.11 -9.52 9.78
CA ASP A 119 -14.42 -8.41 8.86
C ASP A 119 -15.78 -8.61 8.16
N SER A 120 -16.27 -9.86 8.08
CA SER A 120 -17.53 -10.19 7.40
C SER A 120 -18.74 -9.44 7.95
N LEU A 121 -18.73 -9.10 9.26
CA LEU A 121 -19.80 -8.34 9.91
C LEU A 121 -20.11 -6.99 9.23
N ARG A 122 -19.17 -6.43 8.47
CA ARG A 122 -19.36 -5.14 7.76
C ARG A 122 -20.20 -5.26 6.50
N TRP A 123 -20.34 -6.46 5.94
CA TRP A 123 -20.92 -6.66 4.60
C TRP A 123 -21.79 -7.91 4.45
N SER A 124 -21.80 -8.82 5.44
CA SER A 124 -22.55 -10.08 5.37
C SER A 124 -24.01 -9.97 5.82
N ASP A 125 -24.40 -8.84 6.42
CA ASP A 125 -25.69 -8.63 7.10
C ASP A 125 -26.04 -9.70 8.16
N CYS A 126 -25.05 -10.48 8.60
CA CYS A 126 -25.19 -11.50 9.63
C CYS A 126 -24.83 -10.92 11.01
N PRO A 127 -25.48 -11.38 12.10
CA PRO A 127 -25.19 -10.92 13.45
C PRO A 127 -23.82 -11.38 13.97
N ASP A 128 -23.32 -12.52 13.46
CA ASP A 128 -22.07 -13.14 13.85
C ASP A 128 -21.12 -13.30 12.63
N PRO A 129 -19.80 -13.34 12.85
CA PRO A 129 -18.82 -13.59 11.80
C PRO A 129 -19.10 -14.90 11.04
N ILE A 130 -19.01 -14.85 9.71
CA ILE A 130 -19.19 -16.02 8.85
C ILE A 130 -17.86 -16.48 8.25
N ALA A 131 -17.76 -17.79 7.96
CA ALA A 131 -16.64 -18.31 7.17
C ALA A 131 -16.74 -17.82 5.72
N THR A 132 -15.58 -17.53 5.10
CA THR A 132 -15.49 -16.99 3.74
C THR A 132 -14.70 -17.93 2.81
N PRO A 133 -15.08 -19.23 2.69
CA PRO A 133 -14.25 -20.25 2.04
C PRO A 133 -13.92 -19.92 0.58
N HIS A 134 -14.84 -19.31 -0.17
CA HIS A 134 -14.59 -18.94 -1.56
C HIS A 134 -13.52 -17.85 -1.71
N PHE A 135 -13.50 -16.87 -0.79
CA PHE A 135 -12.47 -15.84 -0.75
C PHE A 135 -11.12 -16.46 -0.39
N VAL A 136 -11.09 -17.31 0.65
CA VAL A 136 -9.87 -18.02 1.05
C VAL A 136 -9.33 -18.89 -0.08
N GLN A 137 -10.17 -19.67 -0.75
CA GLN A 137 -9.79 -20.50 -1.89
C GLN A 137 -9.27 -19.66 -3.07
N HIS A 138 -9.85 -18.48 -3.30
CA HIS A 138 -9.32 -17.55 -4.30
C HIS A 138 -7.92 -17.06 -3.90
N LEU A 139 -7.74 -16.63 -2.66
CA LEU A 139 -6.47 -16.11 -2.19
C LEU A 139 -5.38 -17.21 -2.18
N LYS A 140 -5.71 -18.42 -1.73
CA LYS A 140 -4.82 -19.60 -1.84
C LYS A 140 -4.38 -19.82 -3.29
N ARG A 141 -5.32 -19.85 -4.24
CA ARG A 141 -5.02 -20.03 -5.67
C ARG A 141 -4.05 -18.97 -6.18
N VAL A 142 -4.28 -17.70 -5.87
CA VAL A 142 -3.41 -16.59 -6.31
C VAL A 142 -2.03 -16.68 -5.66
N LEU A 143 -1.95 -16.96 -4.35
CA LEU A 143 -0.69 -17.10 -3.62
C LEU A 143 0.15 -18.29 -4.09
N THR A 144 -0.48 -19.34 -4.60
CA THR A 144 0.21 -20.55 -5.08
C THR A 144 0.44 -20.57 -6.59
N ALA A 145 -0.16 -19.65 -7.36
CA ALA A 145 -0.07 -19.64 -8.82
C ALA A 145 1.35 -19.31 -9.30
N ASP A 146 2.00 -18.36 -8.64
CA ASP A 146 3.32 -17.86 -8.99
C ASP A 146 4.25 -17.83 -7.78
N ASN A 147 5.55 -17.96 -8.02
CA ASN A 147 6.56 -17.89 -6.97
C ASN A 147 6.81 -16.47 -6.44
N ASP A 148 6.05 -15.47 -6.90
CA ASP A 148 6.26 -14.06 -6.56
C ASP A 148 5.91 -13.73 -5.09
N ALA A 149 4.96 -14.48 -4.51
CA ALA A 149 4.68 -14.45 -3.08
C ALA A 149 5.49 -15.53 -2.36
N ILE A 150 6.06 -15.20 -1.20
CA ILE A 150 6.77 -16.18 -0.37
C ILE A 150 5.79 -16.70 0.66
N LEU A 151 5.56 -18.01 0.65
CA LEU A 151 4.69 -18.67 1.61
C LEU A 151 5.51 -19.42 2.66
N TRP A 152 5.48 -18.94 3.90
CA TRP A 152 6.13 -19.58 5.04
C TRP A 152 5.04 -20.13 5.98
N ARG A 153 4.87 -21.45 5.93
CA ARG A 153 3.91 -22.18 6.76
C ARG A 153 4.62 -22.81 7.96
N GLN A 154 3.96 -22.79 9.11
CA GLN A 154 4.46 -23.48 10.30
C GLN A 154 4.66 -24.98 9.99
N ASN A 155 5.73 -25.57 10.53
CA ASN A 155 6.11 -26.97 10.33
C ASN A 155 6.41 -27.38 8.87
N GLN A 156 6.55 -26.42 7.96
CA GLN A 156 7.02 -26.64 6.59
C GLN A 156 8.43 -26.06 6.43
N PRO A 157 9.30 -26.69 5.60
CA PRO A 157 10.62 -26.13 5.34
C PRO A 157 10.48 -24.79 4.61
N PHE A 158 11.17 -23.77 5.10
CA PHE A 158 11.25 -22.49 4.41
C PHE A 158 12.07 -22.65 3.13
N SER A 159 11.48 -22.26 2.01
CA SER A 159 12.15 -22.23 0.72
C SER A 159 11.96 -20.87 0.08
N LEU A 160 13.09 -20.25 -0.30
CA LEU A 160 13.09 -19.00 -1.03
C LEU A 160 13.34 -19.30 -2.51
N ALA A 161 12.35 -19.01 -3.36
CA ALA A 161 12.51 -19.16 -4.80
C ALA A 161 13.61 -18.21 -5.32
N HIS A 162 14.29 -18.64 -6.38
CA HIS A 162 15.17 -17.75 -7.14
C HIS A 162 14.32 -16.82 -8.01
N PHE A 163 14.56 -15.52 -7.87
CA PHE A 163 13.87 -14.50 -8.66
C PHE A 163 14.77 -14.03 -9.80
N THR A 164 14.23 -14.07 -11.02
CA THR A 164 14.91 -13.52 -12.19
C THR A 164 15.18 -12.03 -11.96
N PRO A 165 16.43 -11.57 -12.10
CA PRO A 165 16.78 -10.16 -11.90
C PRO A 165 15.99 -9.25 -12.84
N ARG A 166 15.56 -8.12 -12.32
CA ARG A 166 14.87 -7.07 -13.09
C ARG A 166 15.81 -5.92 -13.39
N THR A 167 15.39 -5.02 -14.28
CA THR A 167 16.10 -3.78 -14.56
C THR A 167 16.15 -2.89 -13.32
N ASP A 168 17.26 -2.19 -13.13
CA ASP A 168 17.42 -1.23 -12.03
C ASP A 168 16.38 -0.11 -12.12
N TRP A 169 15.65 0.07 -11.02
CA TRP A 169 14.67 1.12 -10.87
C TRP A 169 15.29 2.33 -10.18
N HIS A 170 14.88 3.51 -10.62
CA HIS A 170 15.35 4.77 -10.09
C HIS A 170 14.16 5.55 -9.51
N PRO A 171 14.28 6.09 -8.29
CA PRO A 171 13.26 6.96 -7.72
C PRO A 171 13.00 8.19 -8.60
N ALA A 172 11.78 8.71 -8.56
CA ALA A 172 11.48 9.99 -9.17
C ALA A 172 12.31 11.10 -8.50
N THR A 173 13.00 11.91 -9.28
CA THR A 173 13.87 13.00 -8.80
C THR A 173 13.10 14.24 -8.36
N GLY A 174 11.77 14.21 -8.40
CA GLY A 174 10.88 15.37 -8.24
C GLY A 174 10.63 16.11 -9.56
N ALA A 175 11.46 15.90 -10.59
CA ALA A 175 11.18 16.33 -11.94
C ALA A 175 10.04 15.49 -12.56
N PRO A 176 9.27 16.05 -13.51
CA PRO A 176 8.28 15.29 -14.26
C PRO A 176 8.95 14.13 -15.01
N GLN A 177 8.37 12.94 -14.88
CA GLN A 177 8.73 11.81 -15.74
C GLN A 177 8.37 12.12 -17.20
N PRO A 178 8.94 11.42 -18.20
CA PRO A 178 8.71 11.73 -19.62
C PRO A 178 7.23 11.84 -20.01
N GLU A 179 6.41 10.91 -19.51
CA GLU A 179 4.95 10.92 -19.74
C GLU A 179 4.26 12.13 -19.07
N GLN A 180 4.67 12.48 -17.84
CA GLN A 180 4.17 13.68 -17.15
C GLN A 180 4.60 14.96 -17.87
N GLN A 181 5.82 15.01 -18.40
CA GLN A 181 6.36 16.17 -19.12
C GLN A 181 5.57 16.43 -20.40
N GLN A 182 5.26 15.37 -21.17
CA GLN A 182 4.42 15.49 -22.36
C GLN A 182 3.02 16.01 -22.02
N LEU A 183 2.41 15.46 -20.97
CA LEU A 183 1.07 15.86 -20.56
C LEU A 183 1.04 17.30 -19.99
N LEU A 184 2.09 17.72 -19.27
CA LEU A 184 2.26 19.12 -18.84
C LEU A 184 2.33 20.08 -20.03
N GLN A 185 3.06 19.73 -21.09
CA GLN A 185 3.14 20.58 -22.29
C GLN A 185 1.78 20.75 -22.97
N GLN A 186 0.97 19.69 -23.02
CA GLN A 186 -0.39 19.76 -23.55
C GLN A 186 -1.30 20.64 -22.67
N LEU A 187 -1.23 20.48 -21.34
CA LEU A 187 -2.04 21.26 -20.41
C LEU A 187 -1.65 22.75 -20.39
N LEU A 188 -0.37 23.08 -20.53
CA LEU A 188 0.12 24.46 -20.54
C LEU A 188 -0.25 25.22 -21.83
N THR A 189 -0.43 24.51 -22.94
CA THR A 189 -0.81 25.10 -24.24
C THR A 189 -2.31 25.00 -24.52
N MET A 190 -3.08 24.39 -23.61
CA MET A 190 -4.50 24.16 -23.77
C MET A 190 -5.28 25.49 -23.73
N PRO A 191 -6.18 25.75 -24.70
CA PRO A 191 -7.16 26.83 -24.59
C PRO A 191 -8.07 26.68 -23.37
N PRO A 192 -8.80 27.73 -22.94
CA PRO A 192 -9.75 27.62 -21.84
C PRO A 192 -10.73 26.46 -22.05
N GLY A 193 -10.73 25.50 -21.12
CA GLY A 193 -11.50 24.27 -21.25
C GLY A 193 -11.31 23.33 -20.06
N VAL A 194 -11.84 22.11 -20.18
CA VAL A 194 -11.79 21.09 -19.13
C VAL A 194 -10.91 19.93 -19.60
N ALA A 195 -9.89 19.61 -18.81
CA ALA A 195 -9.06 18.42 -19.00
C ALA A 195 -9.36 17.40 -17.90
N ALA A 196 -9.54 16.13 -18.28
CA ALA A 196 -9.73 15.02 -17.36
C ALA A 196 -8.51 14.08 -17.43
N VAL A 197 -7.72 14.02 -16.36
CA VAL A 197 -6.55 13.14 -16.26
C VAL A 197 -6.88 11.96 -15.35
N THR A 198 -6.99 10.77 -15.92
CA THR A 198 -7.29 9.53 -15.20
C THR A 198 -6.08 8.61 -15.16
N ALA A 199 -5.79 8.05 -13.99
CA ALA A 199 -4.74 7.04 -13.81
C ALA A 199 -4.98 6.25 -12.52
N ALA A 200 -4.37 5.08 -12.41
CA ALA A 200 -4.39 4.28 -11.18
C ALA A 200 -3.77 5.06 -9.99
N ARG A 201 -4.03 4.57 -8.76
CA ARG A 201 -3.41 5.12 -7.55
C ARG A 201 -1.88 5.02 -7.61
N GLY A 202 -1.18 6.02 -7.09
CA GLY A 202 0.29 6.07 -7.08
C GLY A 202 0.95 6.49 -8.41
N ARG A 203 0.17 6.73 -9.49
CA ARG A 203 0.71 7.16 -10.80
C ARG A 203 1.02 8.65 -10.93
N GLY A 204 1.15 9.38 -9.81
CA GLY A 204 1.62 10.77 -9.82
C GLY A 204 0.62 11.83 -10.30
N LYS A 205 -0.70 11.59 -10.23
CA LYS A 205 -1.73 12.59 -10.62
C LYS A 205 -1.64 13.90 -9.82
N SER A 206 -1.55 13.81 -8.49
CA SER A 206 -1.42 15.00 -7.63
C SER A 206 -0.08 15.72 -7.85
N ALA A 207 0.99 14.97 -8.12
CA ALA A 207 2.29 15.54 -8.47
C ALA A 207 2.23 16.30 -9.79
N LEU A 208 1.60 15.73 -10.82
CA LEU A 208 1.36 16.40 -12.10
C LEU A 208 0.55 17.70 -11.91
N ALA A 209 -0.54 17.66 -11.14
CA ALA A 209 -1.36 18.84 -10.86
C ALA A 209 -0.55 19.94 -10.14
N GLY A 210 0.26 19.57 -9.14
CA GLY A 210 1.19 20.51 -8.48
C GLY A 210 2.23 21.08 -9.46
N GLN A 211 2.81 20.23 -10.31
CA GLN A 211 3.76 20.65 -11.35
C GLN A 211 3.15 21.57 -12.41
N LEU A 212 1.87 21.41 -12.73
CA LEU A 212 1.13 22.35 -13.57
C LEU A 212 0.98 23.68 -12.85
N ILE A 213 0.51 23.65 -11.60
CA ILE A 213 0.34 24.85 -10.78
C ILE A 213 1.67 25.59 -10.66
N SER A 214 2.82 24.94 -10.46
CA SER A 214 4.11 25.65 -10.39
C SER A 214 4.53 26.33 -11.70
N ARG A 215 3.93 25.99 -12.84
CA ARG A 215 4.31 26.47 -14.18
C ARG A 215 3.29 27.42 -14.84
N ILE A 216 2.05 27.49 -14.36
CA ILE A 216 1.08 28.43 -14.93
C ILE A 216 1.42 29.88 -14.54
N ALA A 217 1.17 30.81 -15.46
CA ALA A 217 1.18 32.23 -15.17
C ALA A 217 -0.13 32.61 -14.44
N GLY A 218 -0.03 33.05 -13.18
CA GLY A 218 -1.17 33.45 -12.36
C GLY A 218 -1.46 32.53 -11.18
N SER A 219 -2.64 32.67 -10.59
CA SER A 219 -3.11 31.90 -9.44
C SER A 219 -3.94 30.68 -9.86
N ALA A 220 -3.90 29.63 -9.04
CA ALA A 220 -4.74 28.45 -9.18
C ALA A 220 -5.67 28.33 -7.97
N ILE A 221 -6.90 27.92 -8.23
CA ILE A 221 -7.86 27.52 -7.21
C ILE A 221 -7.90 26.00 -7.20
N VAL A 222 -7.74 25.39 -6.02
CA VAL A 222 -7.76 23.94 -5.86
C VAL A 222 -8.89 23.53 -4.94
N THR A 223 -9.62 22.50 -5.35
CA THR A 223 -10.68 21.88 -4.57
C THR A 223 -10.46 20.37 -4.53
N ALA A 224 -10.78 19.75 -3.39
CA ALA A 224 -10.66 18.31 -3.18
C ALA A 224 -11.69 17.83 -2.15
N PRO A 225 -12.10 16.54 -2.19
CA PRO A 225 -13.04 15.98 -1.22
C PRO A 225 -12.45 15.89 0.20
N ALA A 226 -11.12 15.79 0.34
CA ALA A 226 -10.44 15.77 1.63
C ALA A 226 -9.15 16.58 1.59
N LYS A 227 -8.81 17.27 2.69
CA LYS A 227 -7.61 18.12 2.79
C LYS A 227 -6.31 17.33 2.58
N ALA A 228 -6.19 16.14 3.18
CA ALA A 228 -5.00 15.29 3.06
C ALA A 228 -4.66 14.90 1.61
N ALA A 229 -5.67 14.84 0.71
CA ALA A 229 -5.44 14.55 -0.70
C ALA A 229 -4.69 15.68 -1.44
N THR A 230 -4.57 16.86 -0.82
CA THR A 230 -3.93 18.04 -1.40
C THR A 230 -2.49 18.25 -0.94
N ASP A 231 -2.02 17.52 0.07
CA ASP A 231 -0.67 17.69 0.63
C ASP A 231 0.41 17.42 -0.42
N VAL A 232 0.26 16.33 -1.18
CA VAL A 232 1.16 15.99 -2.30
C VAL A 232 1.11 17.07 -3.37
N LEU A 233 -0.08 17.56 -3.72
CA LEU A 233 -0.22 18.62 -4.73
C LEU A 233 0.49 19.90 -4.30
N ALA A 234 0.28 20.34 -3.05
CA ALA A 234 0.89 21.54 -2.49
C ALA A 234 2.43 21.43 -2.47
N GLN A 235 2.96 20.26 -2.10
CA GLN A 235 4.39 20.00 -2.11
C GLN A 235 5.00 20.18 -3.52
N PHE A 236 4.35 19.65 -4.55
CA PHE A 236 4.83 19.78 -5.94
C PHE A 236 4.53 21.14 -6.58
N ALA A 237 3.59 21.91 -6.02
CA ALA A 237 3.30 23.28 -6.46
C ALA A 237 4.40 24.26 -6.04
N GLY A 238 5.10 24.00 -4.92
CA GLY A 238 6.21 24.84 -4.45
C GLY A 238 5.82 26.30 -4.17
N ARG A 239 4.53 26.61 -4.09
CA ARG A 239 3.95 27.92 -3.82
C ARG A 239 2.63 27.79 -3.07
N GLU A 240 2.19 28.87 -2.44
CA GLU A 240 0.93 28.87 -1.69
C GLU A 240 -0.25 28.65 -2.65
N VAL A 241 -1.08 27.65 -2.35
CA VAL A 241 -2.24 27.26 -3.17
C VAL A 241 -3.50 27.63 -2.40
N SER A 242 -4.42 28.34 -3.06
CA SER A 242 -5.72 28.66 -2.48
C SER A 242 -6.62 27.43 -2.50
N LEU A 243 -6.72 26.77 -1.35
CA LEU A 243 -7.50 25.55 -1.14
C LEU A 243 -8.90 25.87 -0.63
N TYR A 244 -9.92 25.37 -1.32
CA TYR A 244 -11.32 25.54 -0.93
C TYR A 244 -12.05 24.20 -0.91
N CYS A 245 -12.96 24.03 0.05
CA CYS A 245 -13.95 22.97 -0.01
C CYS A 245 -14.97 23.30 -1.11
N ALA A 246 -15.46 22.28 -1.83
CA ALA A 246 -16.42 22.46 -2.93
C ALA A 246 -17.67 23.27 -2.50
N GLY A 247 -18.21 23.00 -1.31
CA GLY A 247 -19.36 23.74 -0.78
C GLY A 247 -19.05 25.22 -0.49
N CYS A 248 -17.85 25.51 0.01
CA CYS A 248 -17.44 26.89 0.32
C CYS A 248 -17.19 27.71 -0.96
N LEU A 249 -16.63 27.08 -2.01
CA LEU A 249 -16.33 27.76 -3.28
C LEU A 249 -17.59 28.28 -3.98
N VAL A 250 -18.68 27.51 -3.91
CA VAL A 250 -19.97 27.89 -4.52
C VAL A 250 -20.63 29.03 -3.75
N SER A 251 -20.39 29.15 -2.43
CA SER A 251 -20.97 30.23 -1.59
C SER A 251 -20.25 31.59 -1.71
N GLN A 252 -19.09 31.64 -2.36
CA GLN A 252 -18.31 32.88 -2.54
C GLN A 252 -18.56 33.56 -3.90
N ARG A 253 -19.52 33.07 -4.68
CA ARG A 253 -20.04 33.74 -5.89
C ARG A 253 -21.38 34.39 -5.58
#